data_AF-A0A1B6E1L6-F1
#
_entry.id   AF-A0A1B6E1L6-F1
#
_cell.length_a   1.000
_cell.length_b   1.000
_cell.length_c   1.000
_cell.angle_alpha   90.00
_cell.angle_beta   90.00
_cell.angle_gamma   90.00
#
_symmetry.space_group_name_H-M   'P 1'
#
loop_
_entity.id
_entity.type
_entity.pdbx_description
1 polymer ?
#
loop_
_entity_poly.entity_id
_entity_poly.type
_entity_poly.pdbx_seq_one_letter_code
_entity_poly.pdbx_strand_id
1 'polypeptide(L)'
;MESLIPQLSKLYKFPKPDIFCQGIPARLPQAYKDFYKEWKMTTPSPVHYRPEPGKWKRNPDTGEVTPVQNIPIPVKFPRESHSQLWGGEGVVQGFEKRAKLIRRIPKFWTPTLLKTIVHSEQ
;
A
#
# COMPACT_ATOMS: atom_id res chain seq x y z
N MET A 1 32.05 -11.75 15.57
CA MET A 1 31.13 -12.85 15.93
C MET A 1 29.78 -12.56 15.28
N GLU A 2 29.58 -13.04 14.05
CA GLU A 2 28.27 -12.96 13.38
C GLU A 2 27.26 -13.86 14.13
N SER A 3 26.13 -13.29 14.52
CA SER A 3 25.11 -13.99 15.31
C SER A 3 24.41 -15.06 14.46
N LEU A 4 24.50 -16.33 14.87
CA LEU A 4 23.77 -17.50 14.31
C LEU A 4 22.25 -17.48 14.54
N ILE A 5 21.73 -16.45 15.21
CA ILE A 5 20.35 -16.30 15.67
C ILE A 5 19.29 -16.20 14.54
N PRO A 6 19.54 -15.57 13.36
CA PRO A 6 18.47 -15.38 12.37
C PRO A 6 18.10 -16.66 11.61
N GLN A 7 18.92 -17.71 11.66
CA GLN A 7 18.65 -18.97 10.97
C GLN A 7 17.79 -19.93 11.80
N LEU A 8 17.95 -19.95 13.13
CA LEU A 8 17.22 -20.85 14.03
C LEU A 8 15.72 -20.51 14.15
N SER A 9 15.36 -19.22 14.06
CA SER A 9 13.97 -18.74 14.12
C SER A 9 13.12 -19.09 12.89
N LYS A 10 13.74 -19.55 11.80
CA LYS A 10 13.01 -20.08 10.63
C LYS A 10 12.61 -21.55 10.81
N LEU A 11 13.35 -22.30 11.63
CA LEU A 11 13.15 -23.74 11.83
C LEU A 11 12.04 -24.01 12.86
N TYR A 12 12.01 -23.22 13.93
CA TYR A 12 10.94 -23.21 14.91
C TYR A 12 9.99 -22.07 14.57
N LYS A 13 8.66 -22.31 14.56
CA LYS A 13 7.61 -21.33 14.25
C LYS A 13 7.50 -20.19 15.29
N PHE A 14 8.61 -19.57 15.70
CA PHE A 14 8.58 -18.41 16.56
C PHE A 14 8.03 -17.21 15.74
N PRO A 15 7.04 -16.47 16.26
CA PRO A 15 6.59 -15.26 15.61
C PRO A 15 7.78 -14.29 15.51
N LYS A 16 7.92 -13.59 14.38
CA LYS A 16 8.95 -12.54 14.25
C LYS A 16 8.74 -11.52 15.38
N PRO A 17 9.80 -11.12 16.10
CA PRO A 17 9.67 -10.12 17.15
C PRO A 17 9.16 -8.81 16.55
N ASP A 18 8.06 -8.30 17.10
CA ASP A 18 7.47 -7.02 16.71
C ASP A 18 8.30 -5.86 17.29
N ILE A 19 8.24 -4.70 16.64
CA ILE A 19 8.97 -3.49 17.08
C ILE A 19 8.59 -3.05 18.49
N PHE A 20 7.39 -3.42 18.96
CA PHE A 20 6.86 -3.08 20.29
C PHE A 20 7.20 -4.10 21.38
N CYS A 21 7.90 -5.19 21.08
CA CYS A 21 8.20 -6.22 22.07
C CYS A 21 9.36 -5.82 23.03
N GLN A 22 10.23 -4.88 22.63
CA GLN A 22 11.45 -4.56 23.40
C GLN A 22 11.78 -3.06 23.40
N GLY A 23 12.57 -2.63 24.38
CA GLY A 23 13.15 -1.28 24.44
C GLY A 23 12.15 -0.15 24.70
N ILE A 24 12.45 1.02 24.15
CA ILE A 24 11.65 2.24 24.29
C ILE A 24 10.24 2.09 23.65
N PRO A 25 10.09 1.50 22.44
CA PRO A 25 8.76 1.32 21.83
C PRO A 25 7.78 0.50 22.67
N ALA A 26 8.28 -0.43 23.49
CA ALA A 26 7.44 -1.21 24.40
C ALA A 26 6.76 -0.35 25.47
N ARG A 27 7.33 0.81 25.82
CA ARG A 27 6.77 1.75 26.81
C ARG A 27 5.76 2.74 26.23
N LEU A 28 5.55 2.74 24.92
CA LEU A 28 4.57 3.63 24.29
C LEU A 28 3.14 3.31 24.78
N PRO A 29 2.25 4.32 24.83
CA PRO A 29 0.85 4.12 25.17
C PRO A 29 0.18 3.08 24.28
N GLN A 30 -0.75 2.31 24.86
CA GLN A 30 -1.43 1.23 24.15
C GLN A 30 -2.20 1.75 22.92
N ALA A 31 -2.88 2.90 23.06
CA ALA A 31 -3.63 3.53 21.98
C ALA A 31 -2.75 3.79 20.73
N TYR A 32 -1.49 4.18 20.90
CA TYR A 32 -0.58 4.39 19.77
C TYR A 32 -0.18 3.08 19.09
N LYS A 33 0.03 2.01 19.88
CA LYS A 33 0.36 0.68 19.35
C LYS A 33 -0.79 0.12 18.53
N ASP A 34 -2.02 0.30 19.00
CA ASP A 34 -3.23 -0.14 18.31
C ASP A 34 -3.41 0.64 17.00
N PHE A 35 -3.26 1.98 17.05
CA PHE A 35 -3.24 2.83 15.87
C PHE A 35 -2.18 2.40 14.85
N TYR A 36 -0.94 2.11 15.28
CA TYR A 36 0.12 1.71 14.37
C TYR A 36 -0.19 0.38 13.69
N LYS A 37 -0.73 -0.59 14.44
CA LYS A 37 -1.15 -1.90 13.89
C LYS A 37 -2.25 -1.71 12.86
N GLU A 38 -3.28 -0.94 13.19
CA GLU A 38 -4.36 -0.62 12.27
C GLU A 38 -3.82 0.07 11.02
N TRP A 39 -3.00 1.11 11.17
CA TRP A 39 -2.42 1.85 10.05
C TRP A 39 -1.58 0.98 9.12
N LYS A 40 -0.84 -0.01 9.66
CA LYS A 40 -0.01 -0.93 8.86
C LYS A 40 -0.80 -2.08 8.24
N MET A 41 -1.84 -2.58 8.90
CA MET A 41 -2.63 -3.73 8.44
C MET A 41 -3.76 -3.31 7.49
N THR A 42 -4.32 -2.12 7.69
CA THR A 42 -5.45 -1.62 6.91
C THR A 42 -5.01 -1.35 5.47
N THR A 43 -5.76 -1.91 4.52
CA THR A 43 -5.58 -1.62 3.10
C THR A 43 -6.01 -0.17 2.83
N PRO A 44 -5.17 0.65 2.18
CA PRO A 44 -5.52 2.03 1.89
C PRO A 44 -6.74 2.10 0.98
N SER A 45 -7.45 3.23 1.07
CA SER A 45 -8.58 3.51 0.17
C SER A 45 -8.12 3.46 -1.30
N PRO A 46 -8.91 2.85 -2.20
CA PRO A 46 -8.53 2.72 -3.60
C PRO A 46 -8.63 4.07 -4.32
N VAL A 47 -7.48 4.64 -4.68
CA VAL A 47 -7.40 5.92 -5.41
C VAL A 47 -7.15 5.70 -6.91
N HIS A 48 -6.16 4.88 -7.26
CA HIS A 48 -5.70 4.71 -8.65
C HIS A 48 -6.34 3.53 -9.40
N TYR A 49 -7.24 2.79 -8.75
CA TYR A 49 -7.94 1.66 -9.36
C TYR A 49 -9.38 1.61 -8.88
N ARG A 50 -10.24 0.99 -9.69
CA ARG A 50 -11.63 0.74 -9.32
C ARG A 50 -11.73 -0.67 -8.76
N PRO A 51 -12.05 -0.86 -7.46
CA PRO A 51 -12.21 -2.19 -6.91
C PRO A 51 -13.46 -2.84 -7.51
N GLU A 52 -13.37 -4.12 -7.86
CA GLU A 52 -14.54 -4.90 -8.23
C GLU A 52 -15.30 -5.30 -6.95
N PRO A 53 -16.63 -5.16 -6.91
CA PRO A 53 -17.43 -5.57 -5.77
C PRO A 53 -17.58 -7.10 -5.72
N GLY A 54 -17.73 -7.63 -4.50
CA GLY A 54 -17.92 -9.06 -4.27
C GLY A 54 -16.62 -9.85 -4.15
N LYS A 55 -16.74 -11.12 -3.78
CA LYS A 55 -15.60 -12.03 -3.60
C LYS A 55 -15.37 -12.95 -4.82
N TRP A 56 -16.38 -13.09 -5.65
CA TRP A 56 -16.41 -14.05 -6.76
C TRP A 56 -17.02 -13.38 -7.99
N LYS A 57 -16.45 -13.66 -9.15
CA LYS A 57 -16.91 -13.18 -10.44
C LYS A 57 -17.14 -14.39 -11.35
N ARG A 58 -18.25 -14.37 -12.07
CA ARG A 58 -18.56 -15.39 -13.07
C ARG A 58 -18.24 -14.84 -14.45
N ASN A 59 -17.49 -15.59 -15.24
CA ASN A 59 -17.24 -15.24 -16.64
C ASN A 59 -18.53 -15.46 -17.45
N PRO A 60 -19.05 -14.46 -18.19
CA PRO A 60 -20.27 -14.61 -18.98
C PRO A 60 -20.13 -15.65 -20.11
N ASP A 61 -18.94 -15.79 -20.69
CA ASP A 61 -18.73 -16.64 -21.87
C ASP A 61 -18.47 -18.10 -21.50
N THR A 62 -17.65 -18.34 -20.47
CA THR A 62 -17.26 -19.70 -20.04
C THR A 62 -18.08 -20.23 -18.87
N GLY A 63 -18.77 -19.35 -18.14
CA GLY A 63 -19.53 -19.70 -16.95
C GLY A 63 -18.67 -20.01 -15.71
N GLU A 64 -17.34 -19.98 -15.82
CA GLU A 64 -16.40 -20.26 -14.74
C GLU A 64 -16.45 -19.19 -13.65
N VAL A 65 -16.31 -19.61 -12.39
CA VAL A 65 -16.31 -18.73 -11.22
C VAL A 65 -14.90 -18.55 -10.71
N THR A 66 -14.39 -17.32 -10.74
CA THR A 66 -13.05 -16.95 -10.24
C THR A 66 -13.15 -15.98 -9.06
N PRO A 67 -12.21 -16.04 -8.10
CA PRO A 67 -12.19 -15.09 -6.99
C PRO A 67 -11.77 -13.70 -7.48
N VAL A 68 -12.45 -12.66 -7.01
CA VAL A 68 -12.12 -11.26 -7.27
C VAL A 68 -10.90 -10.86 -6.43
N GLN A 69 -9.89 -10.27 -7.07
CA GLN A 69 -8.68 -9.80 -6.40
C GLN A 69 -8.49 -8.31 -6.61
N ASN A 70 -8.73 -7.54 -5.55
CA ASN A 70 -8.51 -6.09 -5.53
C ASN A 70 -7.10 -5.78 -5.03
N ILE A 71 -6.11 -5.82 -5.93
CA ILE A 71 -4.70 -5.58 -5.59
C ILE A 71 -4.38 -4.09 -5.81
N PRO A 72 -3.91 -3.36 -4.78
CA PRO A 72 -3.57 -1.95 -4.93
C PRO A 72 -2.36 -1.75 -5.84
N ILE A 73 -2.41 -0.67 -6.63
CA ILE A 73 -1.30 -0.29 -7.52
C ILE A 73 -0.18 0.33 -6.66
N PRO A 74 1.09 -0.07 -6.86
CA PRO A 74 2.21 0.52 -6.12
C PRO A 74 2.40 1.99 -6.50
N VAL A 75 2.31 2.86 -5.50
CA VAL A 75 2.48 4.32 -5.63
C VAL A 75 3.82 4.72 -5.02
N LYS A 76 4.52 5.66 -5.67
CA LYS A 76 5.70 6.31 -5.09
C LYS A 76 5.33 7.71 -4.62
N PHE A 77 5.66 7.98 -3.37
CA PHE A 77 5.48 9.29 -2.73
C PHE A 77 6.83 10.02 -2.74
N PRO A 78 6.99 11.09 -3.55
CA PRO A 78 8.20 11.88 -3.56
C PRO A 78 8.25 12.79 -2.30
N ARG A 79 9.41 13.40 -2.01
CA ARG A 79 9.62 14.12 -0.74
C ARG A 79 8.63 15.27 -0.55
N GLU A 80 8.26 15.93 -1.64
CA GLU A 80 7.32 17.05 -1.69
C GLU A 80 5.91 16.64 -1.24
N SER A 81 5.54 15.37 -1.42
CA SER A 81 4.24 14.86 -0.97
C SER A 81 4.11 14.82 0.56
N HIS A 82 5.23 14.80 1.29
CA HIS A 82 5.23 14.80 2.75
C HIS A 82 5.05 16.21 3.34
N SER A 83 5.31 17.27 2.56
CA SER A 83 5.11 18.66 2.98
C SER A 83 3.82 19.28 2.46
N GLN A 84 3.03 18.52 1.69
CA GLN A 84 1.81 18.97 1.02
C GLN A 84 0.67 17.98 1.27
N LEU A 85 -0.56 18.38 0.95
CA LEU A 85 -1.75 17.53 1.08
C LEU A 85 -2.13 16.96 -0.30
N TRP A 86 -1.83 15.68 -0.52
CA TRP A 86 -2.10 15.00 -1.80
C TRP A 86 -3.29 14.04 -1.76
N GLY A 87 -3.94 13.88 -0.59
CA GLY A 87 -5.16 13.07 -0.48
C GLY A 87 -5.00 11.58 -0.79
N GLY A 88 -3.78 11.04 -0.70
CA GLY A 88 -3.49 9.64 -1.03
C GLY A 88 -3.10 9.41 -2.49
N GLU A 89 -3.11 10.44 -3.33
CA GLU A 89 -2.52 10.38 -4.67
C GLU A 89 -1.00 10.38 -4.59
N GLY A 90 -0.35 9.79 -5.60
CA GLY A 90 1.10 9.88 -5.77
C GLY A 90 1.52 9.52 -7.19
N VAL A 91 2.83 9.33 -7.38
CA VAL A 91 3.38 9.04 -8.70
C VAL A 91 3.28 7.55 -8.98
N VAL A 92 2.52 7.19 -10.02
CA VAL A 92 2.45 5.82 -10.50
C VAL A 92 3.47 5.61 -11.61
N GLN A 93 4.33 4.63 -11.43
CA GLN A 93 5.34 4.23 -12.40
C GLN A 93 4.92 2.94 -13.08
N GLY A 94 4.84 2.93 -14.41
CA GLY A 94 4.43 1.72 -15.12
C GLY A 94 4.72 1.77 -16.61
N PHE A 95 3.98 0.97 -17.36
CA PHE A 95 4.12 0.86 -18.80
C PHE A 95 2.77 1.04 -19.46
N GLU A 96 2.74 1.85 -20.51
CA GLU A 96 1.58 2.03 -21.36
C GLU A 96 1.75 1.18 -22.62
N LYS A 97 0.72 0.41 -22.98
CA LYS A 97 0.67 -0.35 -24.23
C LYS A 97 -0.50 0.15 -25.07
N ARG A 98 -0.20 0.93 -26.11
CA ARG A 98 -1.22 1.59 -26.95
C ARG A 98 -1.95 0.65 -27.90
N ALA A 99 -1.29 -0.42 -28.36
CA ALA A 99 -1.91 -1.43 -29.22
C ALA A 99 -1.29 -2.81 -28.96
N LYS A 100 -2.01 -3.89 -29.34
CA LYS A 100 -1.62 -5.28 -29.06
C LYS A 100 -0.23 -5.66 -29.61
N LEU A 101 0.11 -5.17 -30.80
CA LEU A 101 1.37 -5.49 -31.50
C LEU A 101 2.50 -4.47 -31.24
N ILE A 102 2.19 -3.31 -30.64
CA ILE A 102 3.20 -2.26 -30.39
C ILE A 102 3.92 -2.55 -29.07
N ARG A 103 5.21 -2.20 -29.03
CA ARG A 103 6.04 -2.28 -27.82
C ARG A 103 5.48 -1.37 -26.72
N ARG A 104 5.54 -1.84 -25.48
CA ARG A 104 5.19 -1.05 -24.28
C ARG A 104 6.19 0.08 -24.05
N ILE A 105 5.69 1.25 -23.65
CA ILE A 105 6.49 2.45 -23.38
C ILE A 105 6.43 2.74 -21.88
N PRO A 106 7.56 3.04 -21.21
CA PRO A 106 7.54 3.46 -19.81
C PRO A 106 6.79 4.80 -19.67
N LYS A 107 5.86 4.87 -18.72
CA LYS A 107 5.04 6.06 -18.45
C LYS A 107 4.99 6.32 -16.95
N PHE A 108 5.09 7.60 -16.62
CA PHE A 108 4.82 8.11 -15.28
C PHE A 108 3.49 8.86 -15.33
N TRP A 109 2.61 8.53 -14.40
CA TRP A 109 1.38 9.28 -14.14
C TRP A 109 1.59 10.07 -12.85
N THR A 110 1.59 11.39 -12.99
CA THR A 110 1.77 12.33 -11.88
C THR A 110 0.42 12.99 -11.55
N PRO A 111 0.15 13.26 -10.26
CA PRO A 111 -1.06 13.97 -9.86
C PRO A 111 -1.03 15.42 -10.36
N THR A 112 -2.21 16.03 -10.45
CA THR A 112 -2.33 17.46 -10.76
C THR A 112 -2.30 18.24 -9.46
N LEU A 113 -1.30 19.09 -9.27
CA LEU A 113 -1.11 19.85 -8.04
C LEU A 113 -1.65 21.26 -8.19
N LEU A 114 -2.43 21.71 -7.20
CA LEU A 114 -3.00 23.05 -7.14
C LEU A 114 -2.58 23.74 -5.85
N LYS A 115 -2.36 25.05 -5.90
CA LYS A 115 -2.07 25.86 -4.71
C LYS A 115 -3.35 26.55 -4.26
N THR A 116 -3.93 26.07 -3.18
CA THR A 116 -5.16 26.62 -2.59
C THR A 116 -4.86 27.18 -1.20
N ILE A 117 -5.68 28.15 -0.78
CA ILE A 117 -5.64 28.72 0.58
C ILE A 117 -6.75 28.04 1.36
N VAL A 118 -6.40 27.45 2.50
CA VAL A 118 -7.35 26.77 3.41
C VAL A 118 -7.37 27.55 4.71
N HIS A 119 -8.57 27.79 5.24
CA HIS A 119 -8.78 28.40 6.56
C HIS A 119 -9.16 27.31 7.57
N SER A 120 -8.57 27.37 8.75
CA SER A 120 -8.93 26.53 9.89
C SER A 120 -9.69 27.41 10.88
N GLU A 121 -10.91 27.02 11.21
CA GLU A 121 -11.85 27.84 12.02
C GLU A 121 -11.46 28.00 13.50
N GLN A 122 -10.37 27.35 13.92
CA GLN A 122 -9.87 27.16 15.28
C GLN A 122 -10.38 28.13 16.36
#